data_AF-A0A5C7SXU2-F1
#
_entry.id   AF-A0A5C7SXU2-F1
#
_cell.length_a   1.000
_cell.length_b   1.000
_cell.length_c   1.000
_cell.angle_alpha   90.00
_cell.angle_beta   90.00
_cell.angle_gamma   90.00
#
_symmetry.space_group_name_H-M   'P 1'
#
loop_
_entity.id
_entity.type
_entity.pdbx_description
1 polymer ?
#
loop_
_entity_poly.entity_id
_entity_poly.type
_entity_poly.pdbx_seq_one_letter_code
_entity_poly.pdbx_strand_id
1 'polypeptide(L)'
;MTIPITRFGAALPNVFALAGTDENSATGALGWALSQSPALLDLLLGDLGFVGSGELDARIDLQRRTDDAGFTDIEIRAKDLHCIIEAKVGIAVAHYSQLERYVDRMGRIGSRVFLSISDAPAAYAARSLPQEIQSVAVKHRTWRDIQSHVRRAAGIATSPIEKLWLRQLEQHLEKYVTGNRITDNTVYVVSLSTAPIEDGSTYTWVDVVKEGRYFHPAGKGWPAEPPNYIGFRYNGKLQAIHHVEDWHVVDRLKDEHASWPENDGPHFVYRLGPAIIPTTEVRSGNIWSARNYVAIDLLLSGACQSISEAVAATKKRLEGN
;
A
#
# COMPACT_ATOMS: atom_id res chain seq x y z
N MET A 1 -23.88 -9.21 -22.73
CA MET A 1 -24.69 -8.66 -21.61
C MET A 1 -24.16 -9.30 -20.34
N THR A 2 -23.58 -8.52 -19.43
CA THR A 2 -23.07 -9.02 -18.15
C THR A 2 -24.11 -8.73 -17.06
N ILE A 3 -24.45 -9.74 -16.26
CA ILE A 3 -25.35 -9.58 -15.12
C ILE A 3 -24.51 -9.08 -13.93
N PRO A 4 -24.91 -8.00 -13.24
CA PRO A 4 -24.16 -7.50 -12.10
C PRO A 4 -24.18 -8.52 -10.96
N ILE A 5 -23.03 -8.71 -10.32
CA ILE A 5 -22.86 -9.54 -9.13
C ILE A 5 -22.27 -8.68 -8.01
N THR A 6 -22.88 -8.78 -6.82
CA THR A 6 -22.52 -7.99 -5.64
C THR A 6 -22.28 -8.89 -4.44
N ARG A 7 -21.35 -8.52 -3.56
CA ARG A 7 -21.11 -9.16 -2.25
C ARG A 7 -21.17 -8.09 -1.17
N PHE A 8 -22.09 -8.25 -0.22
CA PHE A 8 -22.39 -7.23 0.81
C PHE A 8 -22.68 -5.84 0.23
N GLY A 9 -23.44 -5.77 -0.87
CA GLY A 9 -23.81 -4.53 -1.54
C GLY A 9 -22.78 -4.01 -2.55
N ALA A 10 -21.50 -4.36 -2.41
CA ALA A 10 -20.44 -3.91 -3.31
C ALA A 10 -20.37 -4.75 -4.60
N ALA A 11 -20.23 -4.10 -5.75
CA ALA A 11 -20.01 -4.76 -7.04
C ALA A 11 -18.68 -5.52 -7.08
N LEU A 12 -18.70 -6.72 -7.66
CA LEU A 12 -17.48 -7.50 -7.91
C LEU A 12 -17.02 -7.30 -9.37
N PRO A 13 -15.85 -6.66 -9.60
CA PRO A 13 -15.43 -6.29 -10.95
C PRO A 13 -14.92 -7.48 -11.78
N ASN A 14 -14.45 -8.56 -11.15
CA ASN A 14 -13.90 -9.75 -11.81
C ASN A 14 -13.96 -10.99 -10.91
N VAL A 15 -13.50 -12.15 -11.41
CA VAL A 15 -13.59 -13.43 -10.69
C VAL A 15 -12.76 -13.46 -9.41
N PHE A 16 -11.62 -12.76 -9.36
CA PHE A 16 -10.74 -12.76 -8.19
C PHE A 16 -11.35 -12.02 -7.01
N ALA A 17 -12.21 -11.03 -7.29
CA ALA A 17 -12.96 -10.32 -6.26
C ALA A 17 -13.96 -11.21 -5.49
N LEU A 18 -14.28 -12.42 -5.99
CA LEU A 18 -15.08 -13.40 -5.25
C LEU A 18 -14.41 -13.84 -3.94
N ALA A 19 -13.07 -13.93 -3.94
CA ALA A 19 -12.29 -14.30 -2.76
C ALA A 19 -12.21 -13.14 -1.76
N GLY A 20 -12.06 -11.90 -2.21
CA GLY A 20 -11.85 -10.77 -1.32
C GLY A 20 -11.41 -9.50 -2.01
N THR A 21 -11.09 -8.51 -1.18
CA THR A 21 -10.34 -7.32 -1.57
C THR A 21 -9.26 -7.00 -0.52
N ASP A 22 -8.90 -8.01 0.27
CA ASP A 22 -7.85 -7.94 1.29
C ASP A 22 -6.52 -8.49 0.74
N GLU A 23 -5.46 -8.39 1.54
CA GLU A 23 -4.11 -8.87 1.21
C GLU A 23 -4.11 -10.34 0.72
N ASN A 24 -4.86 -11.21 1.42
CA ASN A 24 -4.99 -12.63 1.08
C ASN A 24 -5.62 -12.85 -0.30
N SER A 25 -6.59 -12.01 -0.68
CA SER A 25 -7.18 -12.07 -2.01
C SER A 25 -6.20 -11.67 -3.11
N ALA A 26 -5.33 -10.68 -2.87
CA ALA A 26 -4.29 -10.29 -3.82
C ALA A 26 -3.28 -11.41 -4.04
N THR A 27 -2.77 -12.01 -2.95
CA THR A 27 -1.78 -13.09 -3.02
C THR A 27 -2.36 -14.36 -3.61
N GLY A 28 -3.59 -14.73 -3.24
CA GLY A 28 -4.29 -15.86 -3.82
C GLY A 28 -4.53 -15.69 -5.33
N ALA A 29 -4.93 -14.49 -5.78
CA ALA A 29 -5.11 -14.19 -7.20
C ALA A 29 -3.78 -14.25 -7.96
N LEU A 30 -2.70 -13.71 -7.40
CA LEU A 30 -1.37 -13.77 -7.99
C LEU A 30 -0.88 -15.21 -8.12
N GLY A 31 -0.96 -16.02 -7.06
CA GLY A 31 -0.52 -17.41 -7.09
C GLY A 31 -1.35 -18.27 -8.05
N TRP A 32 -2.66 -18.04 -8.14
CA TRP A 32 -3.50 -18.66 -9.16
C TRP A 32 -3.03 -18.28 -10.57
N ALA A 33 -2.86 -16.98 -10.86
CA ALA A 33 -2.43 -16.54 -12.19
C ALA A 33 -1.05 -17.07 -12.57
N LEU A 34 -0.10 -17.14 -11.62
CA LEU A 34 1.21 -17.76 -11.83
C LEU A 34 1.08 -19.23 -12.24
N SER A 35 0.11 -19.97 -11.68
CA SER A 35 -0.16 -21.37 -12.08
C SER A 35 -0.82 -21.51 -13.45
N GLN A 36 -1.48 -20.45 -13.93
CA GLN A 36 -2.22 -20.43 -15.20
C GLN A 36 -1.46 -19.75 -16.35
N SER A 37 -0.33 -19.09 -16.07
CA SER A 37 0.45 -18.34 -17.06
C SER A 37 1.94 -18.63 -16.90
N PRO A 38 2.48 -19.53 -17.74
CA PRO A 38 3.92 -19.74 -17.83
C PRO A 38 4.68 -18.45 -18.15
N ALA A 39 4.11 -17.59 -19.01
CA ALA A 39 4.74 -16.31 -19.37
C ALA A 39 4.91 -15.38 -18.16
N LEU A 40 3.92 -15.32 -17.26
CA LEU A 40 4.02 -14.53 -16.03
C LEU A 40 5.03 -15.15 -15.06
N LEU A 41 5.01 -16.47 -14.90
CA LEU A 41 5.95 -17.18 -14.04
C LEU A 41 7.39 -16.96 -14.49
N ASP A 42 7.68 -17.11 -15.79
CA ASP A 42 9.01 -16.90 -16.37
C ASP A 42 9.49 -15.46 -16.19
N LEU A 43 8.61 -14.47 -16.39
CA LEU A 43 8.95 -13.07 -16.18
C LEU A 43 9.31 -12.78 -14.71
N LEU A 44 8.52 -13.31 -13.77
CA LEU A 44 8.78 -13.15 -12.33
C LEU A 44 10.09 -13.82 -11.93
N LEU A 45 10.31 -15.08 -12.34
CA LEU A 45 11.50 -15.83 -11.99
C LEU A 45 12.77 -15.23 -12.63
N GLY A 46 12.67 -14.78 -13.89
CA GLY A 46 13.74 -14.07 -14.57
C GLY A 46 14.14 -12.76 -13.88
N ASP A 47 13.15 -11.99 -13.41
CA ASP A 47 13.37 -10.79 -12.61
C ASP A 47 14.03 -11.09 -11.24
N LEU A 48 13.75 -12.27 -10.67
CA LEU A 48 14.45 -12.79 -9.50
C LEU A 48 15.82 -13.39 -9.83
N GLY A 49 16.28 -13.32 -11.08
CA GLY A 49 17.60 -13.80 -11.51
C GLY A 49 17.65 -15.30 -11.80
N PHE A 50 16.50 -15.97 -11.89
CA PHE A 50 16.43 -17.37 -12.30
C PHE A 50 16.19 -17.44 -13.81
N VAL A 51 17.15 -18.01 -14.52
CA VAL A 51 17.01 -18.31 -15.94
C VAL A 51 16.77 -19.80 -16.04
N GLY A 52 15.53 -20.20 -16.31
CA GLY A 52 15.19 -21.60 -16.55
C GLY A 52 15.82 -22.11 -17.84
N SER A 53 16.40 -23.30 -17.81
CA SER A 53 16.79 -24.04 -19.01
C SER A 53 15.69 -25.06 -19.36
N GLY A 54 14.54 -24.59 -19.85
CA GLY A 54 13.43 -25.44 -20.30
C GLY A 54 12.11 -25.25 -19.54
N GLU A 55 11.17 -26.17 -19.76
CA GLU A 55 9.85 -26.17 -19.16
C GLU A 55 9.95 -26.30 -17.63
N LEU A 56 9.47 -25.29 -16.90
CA LEU A 56 9.51 -25.22 -15.45
C LEU A 56 8.45 -26.16 -14.86
N ASP A 57 8.86 -27.35 -14.42
CA ASP A 57 8.05 -28.21 -13.56
C ASP A 57 8.01 -27.60 -12.15
N ALA A 58 7.12 -26.61 -11.99
CA ALA A 58 6.97 -25.82 -10.78
C ALA A 58 5.65 -26.15 -10.07
N ARG A 59 5.73 -26.36 -8.76
CA ARG A 59 4.59 -26.44 -7.86
C ARG A 59 4.42 -25.10 -7.15
N ILE A 60 3.18 -24.62 -7.13
CA ILE A 60 2.79 -23.41 -6.41
C ILE A 60 1.84 -23.80 -5.28
N ASP A 61 2.26 -23.59 -4.04
CA ASP A 61 1.43 -23.75 -2.85
C ASP A 61 0.98 -22.36 -2.35
N LEU A 62 -0.31 -22.20 -2.05
CA LEU A 62 -0.86 -21.01 -1.40
C LEU A 62 -1.07 -21.28 0.10
N GLN A 63 -0.76 -20.30 0.95
CA GLN A 63 -1.07 -20.34 2.40
C GLN A 63 -0.61 -21.63 3.11
N ARG A 64 0.60 -22.10 2.80
CA ARG A 64 1.11 -23.37 3.35
C ARG A 64 1.37 -23.25 4.84
N ARG A 65 0.58 -23.99 5.63
CA ARG A 65 0.75 -24.14 7.08
C ARG A 65 1.79 -25.21 7.42
N THR A 66 2.54 -24.95 8.49
CA THR A 66 3.18 -26.00 9.31
C THR A 66 2.89 -25.66 10.75
N ASP A 67 2.75 -26.68 11.59
CA ASP A 67 2.12 -26.61 12.91
C ASP A 67 2.77 -25.57 13.85
N ASP A 68 4.02 -25.16 13.59
CA ASP A 68 4.78 -24.21 14.44
C ASP A 68 5.40 -22.99 13.73
N ALA A 69 5.27 -22.83 12.40
CA ALA A 69 6.04 -21.82 11.65
C ALA A 69 5.22 -20.76 10.89
N GLY A 70 3.90 -20.69 11.09
CA GLY A 70 3.02 -19.73 10.37
C GLY A 70 2.64 -20.16 8.95
N PHE A 71 1.97 -19.30 8.19
CA PHE A 71 1.59 -19.54 6.78
C PHE A 71 2.34 -18.58 5.85
N THR A 72 2.82 -19.08 4.72
CA THR A 72 3.42 -18.29 3.63
C THR A 72 2.34 -17.87 2.64
N ASP A 73 2.41 -16.68 2.04
CA ASP A 73 1.41 -16.28 1.06
C ASP A 73 1.46 -17.16 -0.21
N ILE A 74 2.63 -17.25 -0.84
CA ILE A 74 2.87 -18.10 -2.02
C ILE A 74 4.23 -18.78 -1.87
N GLU A 75 4.29 -20.06 -2.20
CA GLU A 75 5.52 -20.85 -2.19
C GLU A 75 5.67 -21.57 -3.53
N ILE A 76 6.73 -21.24 -4.26
CA ILE A 76 7.04 -21.79 -5.58
C ILE A 76 8.25 -22.72 -5.44
N ARG A 77 8.07 -23.98 -5.85
CA ARG A 77 9.11 -25.01 -5.81
C ARG A 77 9.30 -25.60 -7.19
N ALA A 78 10.53 -25.62 -7.68
CA ALA A 78 10.95 -26.37 -8.86
C ALA A 78 12.23 -27.14 -8.53
N LYS A 79 12.75 -27.92 -9.49
CA LYS A 79 13.90 -28.81 -9.28
C LYS A 79 15.12 -28.15 -8.60
N ASP A 80 15.48 -26.94 -9.03
CA ASP A 80 16.67 -26.21 -8.58
C ASP A 80 16.35 -24.81 -8.02
N LEU A 81 15.07 -24.58 -7.67
CA LEU A 81 14.54 -23.30 -7.22
C LEU A 81 13.53 -23.49 -6.07
N HIS A 82 13.67 -22.66 -5.05
CA HIS A 82 12.63 -22.46 -4.05
C HIS A 82 12.46 -20.96 -3.76
N CYS A 83 11.29 -20.43 -4.10
CA CYS A 83 10.89 -19.04 -3.84
C CYS A 83 9.74 -19.02 -2.83
N ILE A 84 9.90 -18.29 -1.74
CA ILE A 84 8.81 -17.97 -0.81
C ILE A 84 8.49 -16.49 -0.97
N ILE A 85 7.23 -16.20 -1.26
CA ILE A 85 6.70 -14.86 -1.44
C ILE A 85 5.89 -14.49 -0.21
N GLU A 86 6.17 -13.31 0.33
CA GLU A 86 5.39 -12.68 1.39
C GLU A 86 4.96 -11.31 0.89
N ALA A 87 3.66 -11.06 0.83
CA ALA A 87 3.12 -9.80 0.35
C ALA A 87 2.51 -8.98 1.48
N LYS A 88 2.51 -7.67 1.31
CA LYS A 88 1.90 -6.70 2.21
C LYS A 88 1.17 -5.62 1.41
N VAL A 89 0.05 -5.14 1.94
CA VAL A 89 -0.61 -3.93 1.43
C VAL A 89 0.07 -2.68 2.02
N GLY A 90 0.25 -1.64 1.19
CA GLY A 90 0.96 -0.42 1.57
C GLY A 90 2.47 -0.59 1.67
N ILE A 91 3.14 0.28 2.44
CA ILE A 91 4.62 0.32 2.49
C ILE A 91 5.25 -0.67 3.47
N ALA A 92 4.45 -1.43 4.22
CA ALA A 92 4.99 -2.46 5.11
C ALA A 92 5.74 -3.52 4.28
N VAL A 93 6.89 -3.99 4.77
CA VAL A 93 7.65 -5.09 4.14
C VAL A 93 7.57 -6.34 5.01
N ALA A 94 7.99 -7.48 4.48
CA ALA A 94 8.06 -8.72 5.25
C ALA A 94 8.95 -8.56 6.50
N HIS A 95 8.53 -9.17 7.61
CA HIS A 95 9.30 -9.12 8.86
C HIS A 95 10.45 -10.14 8.84
N TYR A 96 11.64 -9.71 9.27
CA TYR A 96 12.81 -10.59 9.40
C TYR A 96 12.50 -11.90 10.13
N SER A 97 11.87 -11.81 11.30
CA SER A 97 11.56 -12.96 12.16
C SER A 97 10.54 -13.92 11.54
N GLN A 98 9.76 -13.46 10.56
CA GLN A 98 8.85 -14.31 9.81
C GLN A 98 9.62 -15.05 8.70
N LEU A 99 10.46 -14.35 7.94
CA LEU A 99 11.29 -14.95 6.89
C LEU A 99 12.30 -15.96 7.46
N GLU A 100 12.90 -15.66 8.60
CA GLU A 100 13.86 -16.56 9.28
C GLU A 100 13.24 -17.92 9.61
N ARG A 101 11.96 -17.97 10.02
CA ARG A 101 11.24 -19.24 10.30
C ARG A 101 11.02 -20.09 9.06
N TYR A 102 11.11 -19.50 7.87
CA TYR A 102 10.91 -20.20 6.61
C TYR A 102 12.20 -20.73 6.00
N VAL A 103 13.38 -20.38 6.53
CA VAL A 103 14.67 -20.84 5.98
C VAL A 103 14.72 -22.37 5.95
N ASP A 104 14.33 -23.02 7.05
CA ASP A 104 14.35 -24.49 7.14
C ASP A 104 13.42 -25.15 6.12
N ARG A 105 12.33 -24.49 5.73
CA ARG A 105 11.41 -24.99 4.69
C ARG A 105 12.07 -25.05 3.33
N MET A 106 13.05 -24.18 3.08
CA MET A 106 13.72 -24.11 1.79
C MET A 106 14.73 -25.23 1.56
N GLY A 107 15.20 -25.87 2.62
CA GLY A 107 16.23 -26.91 2.55
C GLY A 107 17.52 -26.42 1.88
N ARG A 108 18.29 -27.37 1.35
CA ARG A 108 19.55 -27.11 0.63
C ARG A 108 19.37 -27.38 -0.88
N ILE A 109 18.54 -26.56 -1.51
CA ILE A 109 18.40 -26.53 -2.97
C ILE A 109 19.33 -25.48 -3.58
N GLY A 110 19.57 -25.56 -4.90
CA GLY A 110 20.48 -24.66 -5.61
C GLY A 110 20.15 -23.19 -5.39
N SER A 111 19.00 -22.73 -5.88
CA SER A 111 18.62 -21.32 -5.81
C SER A 111 17.45 -21.09 -4.85
N ARG A 112 17.65 -20.20 -3.87
CA ARG A 112 16.66 -19.91 -2.81
C ARG A 112 16.47 -18.42 -2.68
N VAL A 113 15.21 -17.99 -2.64
CA VAL A 113 14.89 -16.56 -2.49
C VAL A 113 13.63 -16.34 -1.66
N PHE A 114 13.68 -15.31 -0.83
CA PHE A 114 12.51 -14.65 -0.28
C PHE A 114 12.16 -13.46 -1.16
N LEU A 115 10.92 -13.37 -1.62
CA LEU A 115 10.40 -12.19 -2.29
C LEU A 115 9.40 -11.50 -1.37
N SER A 116 9.75 -10.30 -0.90
CA SER A 116 8.79 -9.40 -0.27
C SER A 116 8.09 -8.57 -1.35
N ILE A 117 6.75 -8.58 -1.38
CA ILE A 117 5.95 -7.74 -2.27
C ILE A 117 5.22 -6.68 -1.45
N SER A 118 5.45 -5.39 -1.73
CA SER A 118 4.69 -4.30 -1.10
C SER A 118 4.93 -2.98 -1.83
N ASP A 119 4.16 -1.95 -1.55
CA ASP A 119 4.37 -0.63 -2.16
C ASP A 119 5.49 0.19 -1.52
N ALA A 120 6.33 -0.43 -0.70
CA ALA A 120 7.54 0.19 -0.18
C ALA A 120 8.41 0.73 -1.34
N PRO A 121 8.83 2.00 -1.31
CA PRO A 121 9.86 2.49 -2.22
C PRO A 121 11.14 1.67 -2.08
N ALA A 122 11.87 1.46 -3.17
CA ALA A 122 13.07 0.61 -3.18
C ALA A 122 14.10 1.00 -2.11
N ALA A 123 14.30 2.31 -1.88
CA ALA A 123 15.21 2.82 -0.85
C ALA A 123 14.74 2.49 0.57
N TYR A 124 13.44 2.47 0.84
CA TYR A 124 12.89 2.06 2.14
C TYR A 124 13.03 0.55 2.32
N ALA A 125 12.62 -0.24 1.32
CA ALA A 125 12.73 -1.69 1.35
C ALA A 125 14.18 -2.16 1.56
N ALA A 126 15.15 -1.53 0.90
CA ALA A 126 16.57 -1.86 1.05
C ALA A 126 17.13 -1.56 2.45
N ARG A 127 16.52 -0.63 3.21
CA ARG A 127 16.89 -0.36 4.61
C ARG A 127 16.15 -1.27 5.58
N SER A 128 14.92 -1.67 5.25
CA SER A 128 14.06 -2.47 6.13
C SER A 128 14.24 -3.98 5.99
N LEU A 129 14.71 -4.46 4.83
CA LEU A 129 14.98 -5.88 4.58
C LEU A 129 16.49 -6.13 4.54
N PRO A 130 16.98 -7.22 5.15
CA PRO A 130 18.37 -7.64 4.93
C PRO A 130 18.54 -8.06 3.46
N GLN A 131 19.76 -8.07 2.93
CA GLN A 131 20.02 -8.60 1.59
C GLN A 131 19.94 -10.14 1.56
N GLU A 132 20.19 -10.79 2.69
CA GLU A 132 20.12 -12.23 2.85
C GLU A 132 19.73 -12.64 4.27
N ILE A 133 19.14 -13.83 4.41
CA ILE A 133 18.87 -14.48 5.70
C ILE A 133 19.40 -15.91 5.60
N GLN A 134 20.40 -16.26 6.40
CA GLN A 134 21.00 -17.60 6.41
C GLN A 134 21.36 -18.12 4.99
N SER A 135 22.01 -17.27 4.20
CA SER A 135 22.37 -17.51 2.78
C SER A 135 21.19 -17.76 1.83
N VAL A 136 19.99 -17.28 2.18
CA VAL A 136 18.86 -17.15 1.27
C VAL A 136 18.75 -15.68 0.87
N ALA A 137 18.75 -15.39 -0.43
CA ALA A 137 18.62 -14.01 -0.91
C ALA A 137 17.24 -13.44 -0.55
N VAL A 138 17.18 -12.18 -0.16
CA VAL A 138 15.91 -11.45 0.05
C VAL A 138 15.81 -10.37 -1.01
N LYS A 139 14.71 -10.38 -1.75
CA LYS A 139 14.40 -9.40 -2.80
C LYS A 139 13.09 -8.71 -2.47
N HIS A 140 12.95 -7.48 -2.97
CA HIS A 140 11.73 -6.70 -2.86
C HIS A 140 11.22 -6.29 -4.25
N ARG A 141 9.91 -6.34 -4.44
CA ARG A 141 9.20 -5.78 -5.60
C ARG A 141 7.93 -5.08 -5.14
N THR A 142 7.54 -4.06 -5.89
CA THR A 142 6.25 -3.38 -5.68
C THR A 142 5.10 -4.10 -6.35
N TRP A 143 3.87 -3.88 -5.88
CA TRP A 143 2.69 -4.36 -6.60
C TRP A 143 2.65 -3.79 -8.03
N ARG A 144 3.19 -2.58 -8.24
CA ARG A 144 3.37 -1.99 -9.57
C ARG A 144 4.36 -2.78 -10.44
N ASP A 145 5.46 -3.27 -9.87
CA ASP A 145 6.41 -4.13 -10.60
C ASP A 145 5.72 -5.45 -11.01
N ILE A 146 4.93 -6.04 -10.11
CA ILE A 146 4.14 -7.24 -10.42
C ILE A 146 3.13 -6.95 -11.55
N GLN A 147 2.40 -5.84 -11.48
CA GLN A 147 1.49 -5.44 -12.57
C GLN A 147 2.23 -5.26 -13.91
N SER A 148 3.45 -4.71 -13.89
CA SER A 148 4.28 -4.60 -15.10
C SER A 148 4.56 -5.98 -15.70
N HIS A 149 4.90 -6.98 -14.88
CA HIS A 149 5.05 -8.36 -15.32
C HIS A 149 3.75 -8.94 -15.88
N VAL A 150 2.60 -8.69 -15.24
CA VAL A 150 1.28 -9.14 -15.72
C VAL A 150 0.96 -8.55 -17.09
N ARG A 151 1.16 -7.25 -17.30
CA ARG A 151 0.94 -6.58 -18.60
C ARG A 151 1.85 -7.15 -19.69
N ARG A 152 3.13 -7.36 -19.37
CA ARG A 152 4.11 -7.96 -20.30
C ARG A 152 3.72 -9.39 -20.65
N ALA A 153 3.35 -10.21 -19.66
CA ALA A 153 2.87 -11.57 -19.87
C ALA A 153 1.64 -11.56 -20.79
N ALA A 154 0.69 -10.64 -20.60
CA ALA A 154 -0.53 -10.56 -21.42
C ALA A 154 -0.23 -10.22 -22.89
N GLY A 155 0.85 -9.45 -23.13
CA GLY A 155 1.35 -9.14 -24.47
C GLY A 155 2.04 -10.32 -25.16
N ILE A 156 2.69 -11.20 -24.40
CA ILE A 156 3.44 -12.36 -24.91
C ILE A 156 2.54 -13.60 -25.05
N ALA A 157 1.57 -13.77 -24.15
CA ALA A 157 0.64 -14.89 -24.13
C ALA A 157 -0.04 -15.07 -25.50
N THR A 158 -0.23 -16.31 -25.91
CA THR A 158 -0.96 -16.65 -27.14
C THR A 158 -2.35 -17.20 -26.83
N SER A 159 -2.53 -17.84 -25.67
CA SER A 159 -3.80 -18.40 -25.23
C SER A 159 -4.81 -17.30 -24.85
N PRO A 160 -6.04 -17.30 -25.41
CA PRO A 160 -7.09 -16.38 -24.99
C PRO A 160 -7.47 -16.51 -23.51
N ILE A 161 -7.42 -17.73 -22.96
CA ILE A 161 -7.73 -18.00 -21.56
C ILE A 161 -6.64 -17.42 -20.66
N GLU A 162 -5.37 -17.60 -21.01
CA GLU A 162 -4.26 -17.00 -20.27
C GLU A 162 -4.37 -15.46 -20.26
N LYS A 163 -4.65 -14.84 -21.42
CA LYS A 163 -4.90 -13.40 -21.51
C LYS A 163 -6.06 -12.94 -20.64
N LEU A 164 -7.13 -13.72 -20.56
CA LEU A 164 -8.28 -13.42 -19.71
C LEU A 164 -7.85 -13.39 -18.23
N TRP A 165 -7.11 -14.39 -17.76
CA TRP A 165 -6.63 -14.43 -16.39
C TRP A 165 -5.69 -13.28 -16.05
N LEU A 166 -4.77 -12.94 -16.96
CA LEU A 166 -3.84 -11.84 -16.76
C LEU A 166 -4.56 -10.48 -16.71
N ARG A 167 -5.56 -10.24 -17.55
CA ARG A 167 -6.38 -9.02 -17.48
C ARG A 167 -7.21 -8.93 -16.20
N GLN A 168 -7.80 -10.04 -15.77
CA GLN A 168 -8.55 -10.06 -14.52
C GLN A 168 -7.64 -9.84 -13.32
N LEU A 169 -6.42 -10.40 -13.34
CA LEU A 169 -5.42 -10.18 -12.31
C LEU A 169 -5.00 -8.71 -12.28
N GLU A 170 -4.69 -8.12 -13.44
CA GLU A 170 -4.29 -6.71 -13.54
C GLU A 170 -5.34 -5.79 -12.90
N GLN A 171 -6.61 -5.94 -13.28
CA GLN A 171 -7.74 -5.19 -12.71
C GLN A 171 -7.91 -5.42 -11.21
N HIS A 172 -7.65 -6.65 -10.73
CA HIS A 172 -7.71 -6.95 -9.31
C HIS A 172 -6.58 -6.27 -8.54
N LEU A 173 -5.36 -6.32 -9.09
CA LEU A 173 -4.15 -5.78 -8.47
C LEU A 173 -4.14 -4.24 -8.41
N GLU A 174 -4.89 -3.54 -9.26
CA GLU A 174 -4.98 -2.07 -9.27
C GLU A 174 -5.35 -1.48 -7.90
N LYS A 175 -6.13 -2.19 -7.09
CA LYS A 175 -6.55 -1.72 -5.78
C LYS A 175 -5.44 -1.72 -4.73
N TYR A 176 -4.33 -2.41 -5.01
CA TYR A 176 -3.22 -2.60 -4.07
C TYR A 176 -1.97 -1.83 -4.49
N VAL A 177 -2.07 -0.92 -5.47
CA VAL A 177 -0.98 -0.01 -5.84
C VAL A 177 -1.27 1.38 -5.26
N THR A 178 -0.40 1.82 -4.37
CA THR A 178 -0.43 3.10 -3.61
C THR A 178 -0.56 4.35 -4.50
N GLY A 179 -0.35 4.23 -5.82
CA GLY A 179 -0.47 5.32 -6.79
C GLY A 179 -1.85 5.49 -7.46
N ASN A 180 -2.84 4.63 -7.19
CA ASN A 180 -4.20 4.82 -7.72
C ASN A 180 -4.97 5.98 -7.04
N ARG A 181 -4.33 6.67 -6.09
CA ARG A 181 -4.86 7.84 -5.39
C ARG A 181 -4.72 9.16 -6.12
N ILE A 182 -4.01 9.25 -7.25
CA ILE A 182 -3.92 10.53 -8.00
C ILE A 182 -5.32 11.02 -8.41
N THR A 183 -6.24 10.10 -8.70
CA THR A 183 -7.66 10.40 -8.98
C THR A 183 -8.58 10.33 -7.75
N ASP A 184 -8.03 9.97 -6.58
CA ASP A 184 -8.78 9.93 -5.33
C ASP A 184 -8.99 11.35 -4.83
N ASN A 185 -10.26 11.77 -4.81
CA ASN A 185 -10.69 13.09 -4.37
C ASN A 185 -11.09 13.08 -2.89
N THR A 186 -10.53 12.19 -2.08
CA THR A 186 -10.68 12.23 -0.62
C THR A 186 -9.53 12.97 0.06
N VAL A 187 -9.89 13.67 1.13
CA VAL A 187 -9.01 14.47 1.98
C VAL A 187 -8.85 13.76 3.30
N TYR A 188 -7.61 13.48 3.70
CA TYR A 188 -7.28 13.02 5.04
C TYR A 188 -7.23 14.21 6.00
N VAL A 189 -8.23 14.35 6.86
CA VAL A 189 -8.36 15.51 7.74
C VAL A 189 -7.70 15.27 9.09
N VAL A 190 -6.74 16.13 9.45
CA VAL A 190 -5.93 16.07 10.66
C VAL A 190 -6.19 17.27 11.56
N SER A 191 -6.35 17.00 12.85
CA SER A 191 -6.39 18.04 13.88
C SER A 191 -4.98 18.42 14.29
N LEU A 192 -4.61 19.68 14.15
CA LEU A 192 -3.33 20.20 14.61
C LEU A 192 -3.46 20.80 16.00
N SER A 193 -2.45 20.55 16.83
CA SER A 193 -2.25 21.30 18.07
C SER A 193 -1.65 22.67 17.75
N THR A 194 -2.10 23.71 18.44
CA THR A 194 -1.45 25.03 18.43
C THR A 194 -0.35 25.15 19.48
N ALA A 195 -0.14 24.10 20.29
CA ALA A 195 0.98 24.04 21.21
C ALA A 195 2.30 23.80 20.46
N PRO A 196 3.45 24.18 21.06
CA PRO A 196 4.76 23.82 20.56
C PRO A 196 4.92 22.32 20.31
N ILE A 197 5.72 21.98 19.29
CA ILE A 197 6.05 20.59 18.94
C ILE A 197 6.94 19.94 20.02
N GLU A 198 7.83 20.70 20.63
CA GLU A 198 8.69 20.29 21.74
C GLU A 198 8.60 21.29 22.90
N ASP A 199 8.78 20.81 24.12
CA ASP A 199 8.82 21.66 25.32
C ASP A 199 9.94 22.70 25.21
N GLY A 200 9.61 23.97 25.46
CA GLY A 200 10.56 25.08 25.36
C GLY A 200 10.76 25.62 23.93
N SER A 201 10.13 25.02 22.92
CA SER A 201 10.10 25.56 21.56
C SER A 201 8.94 26.55 21.38
N THR A 202 9.06 27.48 20.41
CA THR A 202 7.93 28.28 19.90
C THR A 202 7.39 27.73 18.58
N TYR A 203 8.04 26.70 18.03
CA TYR A 203 7.71 26.12 16.73
C TYR A 203 6.54 25.13 16.88
N THR A 204 5.47 25.32 16.11
CA THR A 204 4.22 24.56 16.26
C THR A 204 3.92 23.68 15.05
N TRP A 205 2.96 22.76 15.19
CA TRP A 205 2.45 21.98 14.06
C TRP A 205 1.82 22.84 12.96
N VAL A 206 1.30 24.02 13.33
CA VAL A 206 0.76 24.97 12.37
C VAL A 206 1.89 25.59 11.53
N ASP A 207 3.05 25.83 12.13
CA ASP A 207 4.21 26.39 11.41
C ASP A 207 4.78 25.41 10.39
N VAL A 208 4.85 24.12 10.73
CA VAL A 208 5.20 23.05 9.77
C VAL A 208 4.34 23.13 8.50
N VAL A 209 3.02 23.30 8.66
CA VAL A 209 2.09 23.40 7.52
C VAL A 209 2.24 24.71 6.76
N LYS A 210 2.46 25.84 7.45
CA LYS A 210 2.73 27.14 6.80
C LYS A 210 3.99 27.12 5.95
N GLU A 211 4.97 26.28 6.31
CA GLU A 211 6.19 26.04 5.51
C GLU A 211 5.95 25.09 4.32
N GLY A 212 4.71 24.67 4.08
CA GLY A 212 4.38 23.74 3.00
C GLY A 212 4.87 22.32 3.27
N ARG A 213 4.99 21.94 4.53
CA ARG A 213 5.42 20.59 4.95
C ARG A 213 4.40 19.97 5.88
N TYR A 214 4.44 18.65 5.99
CA TYR A 214 3.76 17.93 7.07
C TYR A 214 4.41 16.56 7.25
N PHE A 215 4.32 15.97 8.44
CA PHE A 215 4.82 14.63 8.67
C PHE A 215 3.98 13.86 9.68
N HIS A 216 4.03 12.54 9.60
CA HIS A 216 3.45 11.64 10.60
C HIS A 216 4.15 10.27 10.59
N PRO A 217 4.05 9.48 11.67
CA PRO A 217 4.54 8.11 11.68
C PRO A 217 3.97 7.28 10.53
N ALA A 218 4.78 6.42 9.92
CA ALA A 218 4.27 5.41 8.99
C ALA A 218 3.49 4.34 9.75
N GLY A 219 2.16 4.27 9.55
CA GLY A 219 1.28 3.32 10.25
C GLY A 219 0.91 3.73 11.69
N LYS A 220 0.66 2.75 12.60
CA LYS A 220 0.25 2.99 14.00
C LYS A 220 -0.99 3.91 14.15
N GLY A 221 -2.02 3.70 13.32
CA GLY A 221 -3.23 4.54 13.30
C GLY A 221 -3.13 5.81 12.46
N TRP A 222 -2.02 5.99 11.75
CA TRP A 222 -1.86 6.94 10.64
C TRP A 222 -2.00 6.22 9.29
N PRO A 223 -2.17 6.97 8.18
CA PRO A 223 -2.17 6.38 6.85
C PRO A 223 -0.90 5.55 6.64
N ALA A 224 -1.09 4.30 6.22
CA ALA A 224 0.01 3.43 5.79
C ALA A 224 0.57 3.84 4.42
N GLU A 225 -0.11 4.77 3.75
CA GLU A 225 0.20 5.29 2.43
C GLU A 225 -0.11 6.79 2.41
N PRO A 226 0.66 7.61 1.67
CA PRO A 226 0.39 9.01 1.48
C PRO A 226 -1.03 9.26 0.96
N PRO A 227 -1.80 10.17 1.57
CA PRO A 227 -3.08 10.62 1.02
C PRO A 227 -2.84 11.57 -0.16
N ASN A 228 -3.80 11.65 -1.09
CA ASN A 228 -3.73 12.61 -2.21
C ASN A 228 -3.90 14.06 -1.73
N TYR A 229 -4.80 14.26 -0.76
CA TYR A 229 -5.03 15.54 -0.11
C TYR A 229 -4.99 15.40 1.42
N ILE A 230 -4.42 16.39 2.09
CA ILE A 230 -4.44 16.51 3.55
C ILE A 230 -5.17 17.80 3.93
N GLY A 231 -6.14 17.69 4.83
CA GLY A 231 -6.87 18.82 5.40
C GLY A 231 -6.39 19.08 6.82
N PHE A 232 -6.12 20.34 7.15
CA PHE A 232 -5.69 20.73 8.49
C PHE A 232 -6.77 21.54 9.18
N ARG A 233 -7.13 21.10 10.39
CA ARG A 233 -8.07 21.81 11.25
C ARG A 233 -7.42 22.17 12.58
N TYR A 234 -7.72 23.38 13.04
CA TYR A 234 -7.39 23.89 14.36
C TYR A 234 -8.33 25.06 14.68
N ASN A 235 -8.40 25.47 15.94
CA ASN A 235 -9.37 26.47 16.41
C ASN A 235 -10.82 26.11 16.07
N GLY A 236 -11.17 24.81 16.16
CA GLY A 236 -12.52 24.32 15.96
C GLY A 236 -13.02 24.28 14.51
N LYS A 237 -12.19 24.56 13.50
CA LYS A 237 -12.60 24.57 12.09
C LYS A 237 -11.51 24.10 11.12
N LEU A 238 -11.92 23.72 9.92
CA LEU A 238 -11.02 23.48 8.79
C LEU A 238 -10.34 24.80 8.40
N GLN A 239 -9.03 24.76 8.15
CA GLN A 239 -8.22 25.94 7.87
C GLN A 239 -7.73 25.94 6.43
N ALA A 240 -7.16 24.81 5.99
CA ALA A 240 -6.72 24.63 4.63
C ALA A 240 -6.73 23.15 4.24
N ILE A 241 -6.87 22.88 2.95
CA ILE A 241 -6.62 21.59 2.32
C ILE A 241 -5.40 21.76 1.42
N HIS A 242 -4.53 20.78 1.37
CA HIS A 242 -3.36 20.78 0.50
C HIS A 242 -3.32 19.49 -0.30
N HIS A 243 -2.98 19.60 -1.58
CA HIS A 243 -2.53 18.45 -2.35
C HIS A 243 -1.14 18.02 -1.87
N VAL A 244 -0.89 16.71 -1.78
CA VAL A 244 0.45 16.18 -1.49
C VAL A 244 1.21 16.13 -2.81
N GLU A 245 2.12 17.09 -3.01
CA GLU A 245 2.88 17.20 -4.26
C GLU A 245 4.07 16.23 -4.32
N ASP A 246 4.63 15.89 -3.16
CA ASP A 246 5.75 14.96 -3.05
C ASP A 246 5.82 14.39 -1.65
N TRP A 247 6.49 13.24 -1.52
CA TRP A 247 6.68 12.59 -0.24
C TRP A 247 7.88 11.65 -0.24
N HIS A 248 8.44 11.46 0.94
CA HIS A 248 9.46 10.45 1.19
C HIS A 248 9.36 9.93 2.61
N VAL A 249 10.03 8.80 2.89
CA VAL A 249 10.08 8.19 4.22
C VAL A 249 11.44 8.40 4.84
N VAL A 250 11.45 8.94 6.05
CA VAL A 250 12.65 9.22 6.81
C VAL A 250 12.66 8.43 8.11
N ASP A 251 13.85 8.01 8.52
CA ASP A 251 14.05 7.31 9.78
C ASP A 251 14.25 8.32 10.93
N ARG A 252 14.70 9.54 10.62
CA ARG A 252 14.92 10.60 11.59
C ARG A 252 14.46 11.97 11.06
N LEU A 253 13.51 12.59 11.75
CA LEU A 253 12.92 13.89 11.38
C LEU A 253 13.89 15.05 11.57
N LYS A 254 14.79 14.98 12.55
CA LYS A 254 15.79 16.03 12.78
C LYS A 254 16.78 16.22 11.65
N ASP A 255 16.97 15.18 10.84
CA ASP A 255 17.83 15.26 9.65
C ASP A 255 17.14 16.05 8.52
N GLU A 256 15.82 16.12 8.52
CA GLU A 256 15.02 16.93 7.57
C GLU A 256 14.89 18.38 8.03
N HIS A 257 14.69 18.61 9.33
CA HIS A 257 14.53 19.95 9.89
C HIS A 257 14.90 19.99 11.37
N ALA A 258 15.82 20.87 11.74
CA ALA A 258 16.40 20.92 13.09
C ALA A 258 15.37 21.18 14.22
N SER A 259 14.28 21.89 13.91
CA SER A 259 13.19 22.19 14.86
C SER A 259 12.10 21.12 14.93
N TRP A 260 12.24 20.01 14.19
CA TRP A 260 11.32 18.88 14.28
C TRP A 260 11.71 17.95 15.44
N PRO A 261 10.77 17.17 15.99
CA PRO A 261 11.02 16.42 17.20
C PRO A 261 11.89 15.19 16.89
N GLU A 262 12.51 14.61 17.91
CA GLU A 262 12.99 13.23 17.78
C GLU A 262 11.80 12.29 17.55
N ASN A 263 12.03 11.21 16.81
CA ASN A 263 10.98 10.27 16.42
C ASN A 263 11.38 8.82 16.65
N ASP A 264 10.39 7.98 16.93
CA ASP A 264 10.54 6.53 16.99
C ASP A 264 9.99 5.90 15.70
N GLY A 265 10.90 5.29 14.94
CA GLY A 265 10.60 4.59 13.70
C GLY A 265 10.29 5.51 12.50
N PRO A 266 9.95 4.92 11.35
CA PRO A 266 9.83 5.62 10.09
C PRO A 266 8.66 6.61 10.07
N HIS A 267 8.88 7.76 9.43
CA HIS A 267 7.89 8.82 9.25
C HIS A 267 7.74 9.17 7.78
N PHE A 268 6.51 9.41 7.36
CA PHE A 268 6.25 10.10 6.09
C PHE A 268 6.50 11.58 6.28
N VAL A 269 7.22 12.17 5.33
CA VAL A 269 7.41 13.62 5.20
C VAL A 269 6.82 14.03 3.86
N TYR A 270 5.94 15.03 3.90
CA TYR A 270 5.20 15.54 2.76
C TYR A 270 5.69 16.92 2.35
N ARG A 271 5.73 17.16 1.04
CA ARG A 271 5.71 18.49 0.45
C ARG A 271 4.28 18.81 0.03
N LEU A 272 3.74 19.86 0.61
CA LEU A 272 2.37 20.30 0.39
C LEU A 272 2.33 21.33 -0.73
N GLY A 273 1.35 21.18 -1.62
CA GLY A 273 1.05 22.19 -2.62
C GLY A 273 0.35 23.42 -2.03
N PRO A 274 -0.04 24.37 -2.89
CA PRO A 274 -0.76 25.58 -2.46
C PRO A 274 -2.01 25.26 -1.64
N ALA A 275 -2.30 26.12 -0.66
CA ALA A 275 -3.47 25.99 0.19
C ALA A 275 -4.77 26.16 -0.63
N ILE A 276 -5.64 25.17 -0.56
CA ILE A 276 -7.03 25.21 -1.02
C ILE A 276 -7.89 25.60 0.19
N ILE A 277 -8.40 26.81 0.17
CA ILE A 277 -9.21 27.37 1.27
C ILE A 277 -10.70 27.25 0.91
N PRO A 278 -11.52 26.60 1.74
CA PRO A 278 -12.97 26.60 1.56
C PRO A 278 -13.53 28.03 1.53
N THR A 279 -14.47 28.29 0.62
CA THR A 279 -15.12 29.61 0.51
C THR A 279 -16.07 29.92 1.67
N THR A 280 -16.52 28.87 2.37
CA THR A 280 -17.38 28.96 3.56
C THR A 280 -16.68 28.32 4.76
N GLU A 281 -16.91 28.85 5.96
CA GLU A 281 -16.38 28.23 7.18
C GLU A 281 -16.96 26.81 7.36
N VAL A 282 -16.07 25.83 7.49
CA VAL A 282 -16.43 24.44 7.81
C VAL A 282 -15.98 24.13 9.24
N ARG A 283 -16.94 24.02 10.15
CA ARG A 283 -16.67 23.73 11.57
C ARG A 283 -16.22 22.28 11.75
N SER A 284 -15.55 21.97 12.85
CA SER A 284 -15.23 20.56 13.15
C SER A 284 -16.51 19.75 13.35
N GLY A 285 -17.46 20.27 14.13
CA GLY A 285 -18.60 19.49 14.62
C GLY A 285 -18.17 18.53 15.74
N ASN A 286 -18.98 17.51 16.01
CA ASN A 286 -18.73 16.53 17.09
C ASN A 286 -17.67 15.47 16.71
N ILE A 287 -16.49 15.93 16.30
CA ILE A 287 -15.32 15.09 16.06
C ILE A 287 -14.18 15.54 16.99
N TRP A 288 -13.77 14.62 17.87
CA TRP A 288 -12.62 14.78 18.78
C TRP A 288 -11.31 14.70 18.01
N SER A 289 -10.23 14.10 18.52
CA SER A 289 -8.96 13.91 17.79
C SER A 289 -9.04 12.92 16.61
N ALA A 290 -10.24 12.49 16.21
CA ALA A 290 -10.46 11.57 15.11
C ALA A 290 -9.95 12.13 13.78
N ARG A 291 -9.19 11.31 13.07
CA ARG A 291 -8.66 11.56 11.74
C ARG A 291 -9.54 10.80 10.75
N ASN A 292 -10.05 11.47 9.73
CA ASN A 292 -11.05 10.89 8.83
C ASN A 292 -10.74 11.23 7.37
N TYR A 293 -11.12 10.32 6.47
CA TYR A 293 -11.18 10.61 5.04
C TYR A 293 -12.54 11.24 4.70
N VAL A 294 -12.52 12.33 3.94
CA VAL A 294 -13.70 13.10 3.56
C VAL A 294 -13.63 13.43 2.08
N ALA A 295 -14.72 13.28 1.32
CA ALA A 295 -14.74 13.70 -0.07
C ALA A 295 -14.52 15.23 -0.17
N ILE A 296 -13.57 15.67 -1.01
CA ILE A 296 -13.12 17.06 -1.08
C ILE A 296 -14.25 18.02 -1.46
N ASP A 297 -15.18 17.58 -2.32
CA ASP A 297 -16.33 18.39 -2.76
C ASP A 297 -17.26 18.75 -1.59
N LEU A 298 -17.41 17.87 -0.59
CA LEU A 298 -18.21 18.14 0.60
C LEU A 298 -17.60 19.21 1.51
N LEU A 299 -16.27 19.37 1.46
CA LEU A 299 -15.55 20.41 2.20
C LEU A 299 -15.54 21.75 1.47
N LEU A 300 -15.67 21.75 0.14
CA LEU A 300 -15.54 22.96 -0.69
C LEU A 300 -16.86 23.54 -1.19
N SER A 301 -17.90 22.71 -1.34
CA SER A 301 -19.17 23.13 -1.95
C SER A 301 -20.10 23.94 -1.02
N GLY A 302 -19.82 23.98 0.28
CA GLY A 302 -20.75 24.53 1.29
C GLY A 302 -21.95 23.64 1.60
N ALA A 303 -22.00 22.41 1.04
CA ALA A 303 -23.08 21.46 1.31
C ALA A 303 -23.11 20.92 2.74
N CYS A 304 -21.97 20.98 3.45
CA CYS A 304 -21.85 20.61 4.85
C CYS A 304 -21.35 21.80 5.67
N GLN A 305 -21.98 22.03 6.82
CA GLN A 305 -21.57 23.09 7.76
C GLN A 305 -20.44 22.61 8.69
N SER A 306 -20.27 21.29 8.79
CA SER A 306 -19.23 20.67 9.61
C SER A 306 -18.52 19.50 8.94
N ILE A 307 -17.27 19.26 9.35
CA ILE A 307 -16.50 18.08 8.94
C ILE A 307 -17.23 16.81 9.39
N SER A 308 -17.86 16.81 10.57
CA SER A 308 -18.68 15.69 11.06
C SER A 308 -19.80 15.30 10.08
N GLU A 309 -20.52 16.28 9.52
CA GLU A 309 -21.53 16.04 8.48
C GLU A 309 -20.90 15.51 7.20
N ALA A 310 -19.79 16.10 6.77
CA ALA A 310 -19.08 15.69 5.57
C ALA A 310 -18.55 14.24 5.66
N VAL A 311 -18.09 13.81 6.85
CA VAL A 311 -17.71 12.42 7.12
C VAL A 311 -18.91 11.49 6.99
N ALA A 312 -20.04 11.84 7.59
CA ALA A 312 -21.26 11.02 7.51
C ALA A 312 -21.77 10.90 6.06
N ALA A 313 -21.77 12.01 5.31
CA ALA A 313 -22.14 12.03 3.90
C ALA A 313 -21.15 11.24 3.02
N THR A 314 -19.84 11.29 3.32
CA THR A 314 -18.82 10.48 2.62
C THR A 314 -19.07 8.99 2.85
N LYS A 315 -19.30 8.57 4.10
CA LYS A 315 -19.63 7.16 4.41
C LYS A 315 -20.88 6.69 3.67
N LYS A 316 -21.94 7.49 3.68
CA LYS A 316 -23.17 7.19 2.96
C LYS A 316 -22.96 7.01 1.45
N ARG A 317 -22.07 7.80 0.83
CA ARG A 317 -21.70 7.63 -0.60
C ARG A 317 -20.99 6.31 -0.87
N LEU A 318 -20.13 5.89 0.05
CA LEU A 318 -19.36 4.66 -0.08
C LEU A 318 -20.18 3.40 0.24
N GLU A 319 -21.22 3.52 1.07
CA GLU A 319 -22.15 2.43 1.40
C GLU A 319 -23.29 2.27 0.36
N GLY A 320 -23.55 3.31 -0.44
CA GLY A 320 -24.63 3.37 -1.44
C GLY A 320 -24.24 3.00 -2.87
N ASN A 321 -22.99 2.57 -3.09
CA ASN A 321 -22.43 2.08 -4.36
C ASN A 321 -21.87 0.66 -4.17
#